data_AF-A0A2S1LLZ5-F1
#
_entry.id   AF-A0A2S1LLZ5-F1
#
_cell.length_a   1.000
_cell.length_b   1.000
_cell.length_c   1.000
_cell.angle_alpha   90.00
_cell.angle_beta   90.00
_cell.angle_gamma   90.00
#
_symmetry.space_group_name_H-M   'P 1'
#
loop_
_entity.id
_entity.type
_entity.pdbx_description
1 polymer ?
#
loop_
_entity_poly.entity_id
_entity_poly.type
_entity_poly.pdbx_seq_one_letter_code
_entity_poly.pdbx_strand_id
1 'polypeptide(L)'
;MNPIEVVRLFPGSDTAMTGTARVIHELFRQDLAVFMAFDVSLNIDFAEAFLASIEAAEIVVADSAIIDQQVSLTEDAYDAMDQARIKYNEVKYFVVKAFPSAGVQGEFGLNGYPKARRSRNQMAQFLNEMHLACVKYQEGLIAAGYNAEAIAAILPLRNELIEKNTSQKIFRKQRPKLTEDRIKILNSCYKYLSQILAAGQLVFPTEYAKQKQYVYKPVSRKKETEDYSDTLSPGSSVMIATVAYTPESLLVFYNTGLGTMSFCLALEGTTEGNWVTLPSGAEITKTMAQLQEGGTQLMVRNDDLDREGSYALEIHF
;
A
#
# COMPACT_ATOMS: atom_id res chain seq x y z
N MET A 1 -16.12 -27.21 -7.36
CA MET A 1 -14.92 -26.54 -7.88
C MET A 1 -14.56 -25.44 -6.91
N ASN A 2 -13.31 -25.39 -6.42
CA ASN A 2 -12.85 -24.28 -5.60
C ASN A 2 -12.54 -23.08 -6.51
N PRO A 3 -12.87 -21.84 -6.11
CA PRO A 3 -12.50 -20.65 -6.87
C PRO A 3 -10.98 -20.55 -6.96
N ILE A 4 -10.48 -20.24 -8.16
CA ILE A 4 -9.05 -20.09 -8.45
C ILE A 4 -8.71 -18.61 -8.39
N GLU A 5 -7.69 -18.26 -7.61
CA GLU A 5 -7.17 -16.89 -7.54
C GLU A 5 -6.51 -16.48 -8.87
N VAL A 6 -6.81 -15.26 -9.34
CA VAL A 6 -6.18 -14.71 -10.54
C VAL A 6 -4.89 -14.00 -10.15
N VAL A 7 -3.76 -14.58 -10.53
CA VAL A 7 -2.43 -14.03 -10.28
C VAL A 7 -1.86 -13.30 -11.51
N ARG A 8 -1.00 -12.31 -11.27
CA ARG A 8 -0.31 -11.56 -12.32
C ARG A 8 0.69 -12.46 -13.05
N LEU A 9 0.72 -12.38 -14.39
CA LEU A 9 1.55 -13.24 -15.24
C LEU A 9 2.91 -12.64 -15.62
N PHE A 10 3.14 -11.36 -15.32
CA PHE A 10 4.35 -10.65 -15.73
C PHE A 10 5.06 -9.98 -14.54
N PRO A 11 6.41 -9.96 -14.57
CA PRO A 11 7.21 -9.11 -13.68
C PRO A 11 7.25 -7.65 -14.18
N GLY A 12 7.51 -6.72 -13.26
CA GLY A 12 7.68 -5.29 -13.57
C GLY A 12 6.41 -4.45 -13.36
N SER A 13 6.51 -3.16 -13.70
CA SER A 13 5.38 -2.22 -13.62
C SER A 13 4.41 -2.40 -14.79
N ASP A 14 3.14 -2.05 -14.56
CA ASP A 14 2.11 -2.06 -15.59
C ASP A 14 2.46 -1.12 -16.75
N THR A 15 3.07 0.04 -16.44
CA THR A 15 3.53 1.04 -17.42
C THR A 15 4.68 0.52 -18.28
N ALA A 16 5.62 -0.22 -17.70
CA ALA A 16 6.71 -0.83 -18.46
C ALA A 16 6.19 -1.94 -19.39
N MET A 17 5.24 -2.74 -18.90
CA MET A 17 4.61 -3.81 -19.68
C MET A 17 3.83 -3.22 -20.87
N THR A 18 2.95 -2.24 -20.64
CA THR A 18 2.14 -1.59 -21.69
C THR A 18 3.00 -0.80 -22.67
N GLY A 19 4.02 -0.06 -22.20
CA GLY A 19 4.97 0.63 -23.06
C GLY A 19 5.75 -0.33 -23.96
N THR A 20 6.20 -1.47 -23.43
CA THR A 20 6.85 -2.51 -24.25
C THR A 20 5.85 -3.12 -25.24
N ALA A 21 4.61 -3.37 -24.82
CA ALA A 21 3.57 -3.91 -25.68
C ALA A 21 3.28 -3.01 -26.89
N ARG A 22 3.23 -1.68 -26.70
CA ARG A 22 3.10 -0.70 -27.80
C ARG A 22 4.23 -0.83 -28.83
N VAL A 23 5.47 -0.89 -28.36
CA VAL A 23 6.65 -1.02 -29.25
C VAL A 23 6.59 -2.35 -30.01
N ILE A 24 6.28 -3.45 -29.33
CA ILE A 24 6.20 -4.78 -29.94
C ILE A 24 5.05 -4.88 -30.93
N HIS A 25 3.90 -4.26 -30.65
CA HIS A 25 2.78 -4.21 -31.59
C HIS A 25 3.20 -3.54 -32.91
N GLU A 26 3.91 -2.42 -32.83
CA GLU A 26 4.38 -1.70 -34.03
C GLU A 26 5.40 -2.54 -34.83
N LEU A 27 6.37 -3.14 -34.16
CA LEU A 27 7.34 -4.04 -34.81
C LEU A 27 6.65 -5.27 -35.44
N PHE A 28 5.72 -5.88 -34.73
CA PHE A 28 4.91 -7.00 -35.23
C PHE A 28 4.14 -6.62 -36.49
N ARG A 29 3.56 -5.42 -36.55
CA ARG A 29 2.88 -4.92 -37.77
C ARG A 29 3.84 -4.73 -38.94
N GLN A 30 5.04 -4.21 -38.69
CA GLN A 30 6.05 -4.02 -39.73
C GLN A 30 6.53 -5.37 -40.31
N ASP A 31 6.66 -6.39 -39.46
CA ASP A 31 7.11 -7.72 -39.85
C ASP A 31 5.95 -8.71 -40.09
N LEU A 32 4.71 -8.22 -40.22
CA LEU A 32 3.48 -9.04 -40.20
C LEU A 32 3.49 -10.17 -41.23
N ALA A 33 3.99 -9.90 -42.45
CA ALA A 33 4.06 -10.91 -43.50
C ALA A 33 4.92 -12.13 -43.09
N VAL A 34 5.99 -11.90 -42.33
CA VAL A 34 6.90 -12.96 -41.87
C VAL A 34 6.25 -13.76 -40.74
N PHE A 35 5.57 -13.09 -39.80
CA PHE A 35 4.82 -13.76 -38.74
C PHE A 35 3.64 -14.57 -39.28
N MET A 36 2.88 -14.05 -40.25
CA MET A 36 1.77 -14.76 -40.89
C MET A 36 2.23 -16.00 -41.68
N ALA A 37 3.42 -15.94 -42.28
CA ALA A 37 4.00 -17.10 -42.96
C ALA A 37 4.42 -18.21 -41.98
N PHE A 38 4.78 -17.84 -40.75
CA PHE A 38 5.11 -18.78 -39.67
C PHE A 38 3.86 -19.35 -38.99
N ASP A 39 2.90 -18.50 -38.65
CA ASP A 39 1.63 -18.85 -38.03
C ASP A 39 0.51 -17.96 -38.59
N VAL A 40 -0.41 -18.57 -39.34
CA VAL A 40 -1.51 -17.88 -40.01
C VAL A 40 -2.49 -17.19 -39.04
N SER A 41 -2.47 -17.57 -37.76
CA SER A 41 -3.25 -16.90 -36.71
C SER A 41 -2.65 -15.58 -36.26
N LEU A 42 -1.34 -15.36 -36.48
CA LEU A 42 -0.64 -14.10 -36.20
C LEU A 42 -0.82 -13.11 -37.36
N ASN A 43 -2.08 -12.76 -37.63
CA ASN A 43 -2.51 -11.93 -38.74
C ASN A 43 -2.93 -10.52 -38.30
N ILE A 44 -3.53 -9.75 -39.22
CA ILE A 44 -3.96 -8.38 -38.95
C ILE A 44 -5.02 -8.30 -37.85
N ASP A 45 -5.96 -9.24 -37.80
CA ASP A 45 -7.01 -9.28 -36.76
C ASP A 45 -6.38 -9.54 -35.38
N PHE A 46 -5.35 -10.39 -35.32
CA PHE A 46 -4.58 -10.60 -34.09
C PHE A 46 -3.85 -9.32 -33.65
N ALA A 47 -3.27 -8.56 -34.60
CA ALA A 47 -2.64 -7.28 -34.30
C ALA A 47 -3.65 -6.27 -33.74
N GLU A 48 -4.85 -6.17 -34.33
CA GLU A 48 -5.92 -5.29 -33.86
C GLU A 48 -6.45 -5.69 -32.49
N ALA A 49 -6.61 -7.00 -32.24
CA ALA A 49 -6.98 -7.50 -30.92
C ALA A 49 -5.91 -7.22 -29.86
N PHE A 50 -4.63 -7.35 -30.23
CA PHE A 50 -3.53 -6.98 -29.34
C PHE A 50 -3.56 -5.49 -29.02
N LEU A 51 -3.73 -4.62 -30.02
CA LEU A 51 -3.84 -3.17 -29.83
C LEU A 51 -4.98 -2.79 -28.88
N ALA A 52 -6.17 -3.36 -29.09
CA ALA A 52 -7.31 -3.12 -28.20
C ALA A 52 -7.02 -3.57 -26.76
N SER A 53 -6.28 -4.67 -26.58
CA SER A 53 -5.87 -5.14 -25.24
C SER A 53 -4.84 -4.23 -24.57
N ILE A 54 -3.95 -3.59 -25.36
CA ILE A 54 -3.00 -2.58 -24.88
C ILE A 54 -3.77 -1.35 -24.41
N GLU A 55 -4.69 -0.84 -25.22
CA GLU A 55 -5.48 0.35 -24.90
C GLU A 55 -6.33 0.14 -23.64
N ALA A 56 -6.94 -1.03 -23.49
CA ALA A 56 -7.66 -1.40 -22.27
C ALA A 56 -6.72 -1.45 -21.03
N ALA A 57 -5.49 -1.94 -21.20
CA ALA A 57 -4.50 -2.01 -20.12
C ALA A 57 -3.91 -0.64 -19.75
N GLU A 58 -3.80 0.30 -20.69
CA GLU A 58 -3.28 1.65 -20.46
C GLU A 58 -4.24 2.52 -19.64
N ILE A 59 -5.55 2.30 -19.78
CA ILE A 59 -6.59 3.08 -19.08
C ILE A 59 -7.10 2.40 -17.81
N VAL A 60 -6.61 1.20 -17.48
CA VAL A 60 -7.07 0.49 -16.28
C VAL A 60 -6.69 1.29 -15.03
N VAL A 61 -7.66 1.44 -14.12
CA VAL A 61 -7.44 2.21 -12.88
C VAL A 61 -6.27 1.62 -12.10
N ALA A 62 -5.28 2.45 -11.78
CA ALA A 62 -4.13 2.02 -10.98
C ALA A 62 -4.56 1.67 -9.54
N ASP A 63 -3.86 0.73 -8.90
CA ASP A 63 -4.15 0.36 -7.50
C ASP A 63 -3.95 1.54 -6.54
N SER A 64 -3.03 2.47 -6.84
CA SER A 64 -2.86 3.71 -6.08
C SER A 64 -4.13 4.56 -6.06
N ALA A 65 -4.78 4.77 -7.21
CA ALA A 65 -6.03 5.52 -7.29
C ALA A 65 -7.17 4.83 -6.51
N ILE A 66 -7.20 3.48 -6.50
CA ILE A 66 -8.16 2.70 -5.69
C ILE A 66 -7.88 2.90 -4.19
N ILE A 67 -6.62 2.94 -3.79
CA ILE A 67 -6.21 3.21 -2.40
C ILE A 67 -6.61 4.64 -2.01
N ASP A 68 -6.33 5.64 -2.84
CA ASP A 68 -6.67 7.04 -2.58
C ASP A 68 -8.19 7.22 -2.41
N GLN A 69 -9.00 6.54 -3.24
CA GLN A 69 -10.45 6.52 -3.07
C GLN A 69 -10.87 5.88 -1.72
N GLN A 70 -10.18 4.83 -1.27
CA GLN A 70 -10.43 4.25 0.05
C GLN A 70 -10.10 5.23 1.19
N VAL A 71 -9.03 6.00 1.04
CA VAL A 71 -8.60 7.03 2.00
C VAL A 71 -9.67 8.11 2.10
N SER A 72 -10.10 8.69 0.98
CA SER A 72 -11.16 9.70 0.95
C SER A 72 -12.47 9.21 1.59
N LEU A 73 -12.91 7.99 1.30
CA LEU A 73 -14.10 7.40 1.96
C LEU A 73 -13.92 7.18 3.46
N THR A 74 -12.68 7.02 3.91
CA THR A 74 -12.35 6.88 5.32
C THR A 74 -12.37 8.23 6.03
N GLU A 75 -11.85 9.28 5.40
CA GLU A 75 -11.93 10.67 5.86
C GLU A 75 -13.38 11.13 5.99
N ASP A 76 -14.21 10.92 4.97
CA ASP A 76 -15.65 11.20 5.00
C ASP A 76 -16.37 10.56 6.21
N ALA A 77 -16.00 9.33 6.54
CA ALA A 77 -16.59 8.61 7.68
C ALA A 77 -16.08 9.14 9.03
N TYR A 78 -14.89 9.74 9.07
CA TYR A 78 -14.35 10.43 10.25
C TYR A 78 -14.99 11.81 10.44
N ASP A 79 -15.17 12.56 9.36
CA ASP A 79 -15.86 13.85 9.40
C ASP A 79 -17.29 13.71 9.92
N ALA A 80 -18.03 12.70 9.45
CA ALA A 80 -19.37 12.40 9.97
C ALA A 80 -19.35 12.02 11.47
N MET A 81 -18.28 11.37 11.95
CA MET A 81 -18.11 11.11 13.39
C MET A 81 -17.85 12.38 14.18
N ASP A 82 -17.08 13.32 13.64
CA ASP A 82 -16.81 14.60 14.30
C ASP A 82 -18.07 15.46 14.38
N GLN A 83 -18.87 15.51 13.32
CA GLN A 83 -20.19 16.17 13.37
C GLN A 83 -21.10 15.55 14.42
N ALA A 84 -21.12 14.22 14.54
CA ALA A 84 -21.88 13.53 15.59
C ALA A 84 -21.40 13.91 17.02
N ARG A 85 -20.08 14.04 17.23
CA ARG A 85 -19.49 14.44 18.52
C ARG A 85 -19.82 15.90 18.86
N ILE A 86 -19.77 16.79 17.88
CA ILE A 86 -20.16 18.19 18.03
C ILE A 86 -21.64 18.27 18.43
N LYS A 87 -22.53 17.58 17.71
CA LYS A 87 -23.96 17.55 18.03
C LYS A 87 -24.23 16.98 19.42
N TYR A 88 -23.51 15.94 19.84
CA TYR A 88 -23.61 15.43 21.22
C TYR A 88 -23.27 16.50 22.27
N ASN A 89 -22.16 17.23 22.09
CA ASN A 89 -21.73 18.25 23.06
C ASN A 89 -22.75 19.38 23.16
N GLU A 90 -23.34 19.78 22.02
CA GLU A 90 -24.45 20.73 21.95
C GLU A 90 -25.66 20.23 22.78
N VAL A 91 -26.16 19.02 22.50
CA VAL A 91 -27.30 18.44 23.24
C VAL A 91 -26.98 18.30 24.72
N LYS A 92 -25.79 17.80 25.08
CA LYS A 92 -25.35 17.63 26.47
C LYS A 92 -25.46 18.93 27.27
N TYR A 93 -25.05 20.07 26.70
CA TYR A 93 -25.13 21.36 27.37
C TYR A 93 -26.58 21.68 27.78
N PHE A 94 -27.52 21.57 26.83
CA PHE A 94 -28.93 21.87 27.09
C PHE A 94 -29.59 20.85 28.00
N VAL A 95 -29.24 19.57 27.90
CA VAL A 95 -29.72 18.51 28.80
C VAL A 95 -29.31 18.78 30.25
N VAL A 96 -28.04 19.12 30.49
CA VAL A 96 -27.55 19.43 31.85
C VAL A 96 -28.19 20.71 32.39
N LYS A 97 -28.42 21.70 31.53
CA LYS A 97 -29.10 22.96 31.88
C LYS A 97 -30.58 22.76 32.22
N ALA A 98 -31.29 21.93 31.46
CA ALA A 98 -32.73 21.70 31.61
C ALA A 98 -33.07 20.71 32.73
N PHE A 99 -32.25 19.68 32.93
CA PHE A 99 -32.58 18.53 33.76
C PHE A 99 -31.46 18.21 34.76
N PRO A 100 -31.58 18.61 36.04
CA PRO A 100 -30.56 18.32 37.05
C PRO A 100 -30.52 16.84 37.47
N SER A 101 -31.57 16.05 37.17
CA SER A 101 -31.65 14.64 37.54
C SER A 101 -30.71 13.77 36.69
N ALA A 102 -29.79 13.06 37.34
CA ALA A 102 -28.89 12.12 36.68
C ALA A 102 -29.63 10.98 35.94
N GLY A 103 -30.81 10.58 36.44
CA GLY A 103 -31.64 9.57 35.78
C GLY A 103 -32.17 10.06 34.42
N VAL A 104 -32.70 11.29 34.40
CA VAL A 104 -33.19 11.92 33.16
C VAL A 104 -32.03 12.15 32.19
N GLN A 105 -30.89 12.67 32.67
CA GLN A 105 -29.68 12.82 31.85
C GLN A 105 -29.19 11.47 31.28
N GLY A 106 -29.35 10.38 32.02
CA GLY A 106 -29.04 9.03 31.58
C GLY A 106 -29.86 8.57 30.38
N GLU A 107 -31.12 9.00 30.26
CA GLU A 107 -31.98 8.67 29.10
C GLU A 107 -31.48 9.27 27.78
N PHE A 108 -30.77 10.41 27.84
CA PHE A 108 -30.09 10.98 26.68
C PHE A 108 -28.79 10.25 26.32
N GLY A 109 -28.44 9.20 27.08
CA GLY A 109 -27.28 8.36 26.84
C GLY A 109 -25.94 8.99 27.26
N LEU A 110 -25.93 10.04 28.12
CA LEU A 110 -24.68 10.70 28.53
C LEU A 110 -23.64 9.73 29.10
N ASN A 111 -24.09 8.69 29.81
CA ASN A 111 -23.22 7.63 30.36
C ASN A 111 -22.68 6.67 29.28
N GLY A 112 -23.39 6.52 28.16
CA GLY A 112 -23.02 5.64 27.05
C GLY A 112 -22.08 6.29 26.03
N TYR A 113 -22.02 7.62 25.99
CA TYR A 113 -21.22 8.37 25.02
C TYR A 113 -19.72 7.99 24.95
N PRO A 114 -19.00 7.76 26.07
CA PRO A 114 -17.57 7.41 26.01
C PRO A 114 -17.27 6.15 25.19
N LYS A 115 -18.23 5.23 25.10
CA LYS A 115 -18.17 4.03 24.26
C LYS A 115 -18.54 4.38 22.82
N ALA A 116 -19.67 5.08 22.63
CA ALA A 116 -20.17 5.47 21.32
C ALA A 116 -19.16 6.30 20.50
N ARG A 117 -18.42 7.23 21.13
CA ARG A 117 -17.46 8.11 20.45
C ARG A 117 -16.30 7.38 19.75
N ARG A 118 -16.07 6.11 20.08
CA ARG A 118 -14.98 5.27 19.54
C ARG A 118 -15.44 4.34 18.41
N SER A 119 -16.74 4.25 18.14
CA SER A 119 -17.29 3.30 17.17
C SER A 119 -18.39 3.95 16.34
N ARG A 120 -18.19 3.97 15.02
CA ARG A 120 -19.16 4.51 14.05
C ARG A 120 -20.55 3.88 14.18
N ASN A 121 -20.61 2.56 14.35
CA ASN A 121 -21.88 1.84 14.51
C ASN A 121 -22.56 2.21 15.84
N GLN A 122 -21.80 2.30 16.94
CA GLN A 122 -22.36 2.65 18.25
C GLN A 122 -22.75 4.12 18.32
N MET A 123 -22.02 5.02 17.64
CA MET A 123 -22.40 6.42 17.51
C MET A 123 -23.72 6.57 16.75
N ALA A 124 -23.92 5.84 15.64
CA ALA A 124 -25.18 5.89 14.91
C ALA A 124 -26.38 5.40 15.76
N GLN A 125 -26.20 4.34 16.55
CA GLN A 125 -27.21 3.89 17.51
C GLN A 125 -27.45 4.96 18.60
N PHE A 126 -26.38 5.49 19.17
CA PHE A 126 -26.42 6.53 20.19
C PHE A 126 -27.19 7.77 19.73
N LEU A 127 -26.94 8.27 18.51
CA LEU A 127 -27.65 9.43 17.97
C LEU A 127 -29.15 9.17 17.84
N ASN A 128 -29.55 7.95 17.48
CA ASN A 128 -30.97 7.58 17.41
C ASN A 128 -31.62 7.59 18.80
N GLU A 129 -30.98 6.98 19.80
CA GLU A 129 -31.45 6.98 21.19
C GLU A 129 -31.51 8.40 21.77
N MET A 130 -30.47 9.20 21.51
CA MET A 130 -30.41 10.61 21.92
C MET A 130 -31.53 11.44 21.28
N HIS A 131 -31.83 11.24 19.99
CA HIS A 131 -32.94 11.93 19.33
C HIS A 131 -34.28 11.57 19.98
N LEU A 132 -34.54 10.28 20.23
CA LEU A 132 -35.77 9.83 20.89
C LEU A 132 -35.93 10.47 22.28
N ALA A 133 -34.85 10.57 23.05
CA ALA A 133 -34.86 11.26 24.34
C ALA A 133 -35.12 12.78 24.18
N CYS A 134 -34.50 13.42 23.18
CA CYS A 134 -34.74 14.84 22.89
C CYS A 134 -36.19 15.12 22.52
N VAL A 135 -36.82 14.24 21.75
CA VAL A 135 -38.26 14.36 21.40
C VAL A 135 -39.12 14.16 22.64
N LYS A 136 -38.85 13.15 23.46
CA LYS A 136 -39.59 12.89 24.72
C LYS A 136 -39.54 14.09 25.67
N TYR A 137 -38.41 14.77 25.77
CA TYR A 137 -38.16 15.87 26.71
C TYR A 137 -38.12 17.26 26.03
N GLN A 138 -38.72 17.38 24.84
CA GLN A 138 -38.57 18.55 23.97
C GLN A 138 -39.00 19.86 24.62
N GLU A 139 -40.12 19.88 25.35
CA GLU A 139 -40.62 21.10 26.01
C GLU A 139 -39.60 21.68 27.01
N GLY A 140 -38.98 20.81 27.82
CA GLY A 140 -37.96 21.23 28.78
C GLY A 140 -36.66 21.70 28.11
N LEU A 141 -36.28 21.07 27.00
CA LEU A 141 -35.13 21.52 26.21
C LEU A 141 -35.38 22.90 25.57
N ILE A 142 -36.57 23.12 25.02
CA ILE A 142 -36.96 24.42 24.44
C ILE A 142 -37.01 25.50 25.52
N ALA A 143 -37.57 25.20 26.70
CA ALA A 143 -37.56 26.12 27.83
C ALA A 143 -36.14 26.47 28.29
N ALA A 144 -35.17 25.55 28.16
CA ALA A 144 -33.75 25.81 28.42
C ALA A 144 -33.03 26.56 27.29
N GLY A 145 -33.73 26.89 26.20
CA GLY A 145 -33.22 27.65 25.06
C GLY A 145 -32.70 26.79 23.91
N TYR A 146 -33.02 25.49 23.87
CA TYR A 146 -32.67 24.63 22.74
C TYR A 146 -33.69 24.74 21.59
N ASN A 147 -33.25 24.51 20.35
CA ASN A 147 -34.09 24.66 19.17
C ASN A 147 -34.67 23.30 18.72
N ALA A 148 -35.96 23.27 18.37
CA ALA A 148 -36.63 22.10 17.81
C ALA A 148 -36.00 21.64 16.48
N GLU A 149 -35.53 22.57 15.63
CA GLU A 149 -34.83 22.21 14.39
C GLU A 149 -33.47 21.55 14.68
N ALA A 150 -32.79 21.98 15.75
CA ALA A 150 -31.53 21.39 16.16
C ALA A 150 -31.71 19.95 16.68
N ILE A 151 -32.84 19.65 17.33
CA ILE A 151 -33.26 18.29 17.70
C ILE A 151 -33.55 17.45 16.44
N ALA A 152 -34.27 18.02 15.47
CA ALA A 152 -34.57 17.35 14.20
C ALA A 152 -33.31 17.01 13.40
N ALA A 153 -32.28 17.87 13.44
CA ALA A 153 -31.01 17.68 12.76
C ALA A 153 -30.19 16.46 13.24
N ILE A 154 -30.52 15.86 14.40
CA ILE A 154 -29.82 14.66 14.90
C ILE A 154 -30.03 13.46 13.96
N LEU A 155 -31.23 13.27 13.40
CA LEU A 155 -31.53 12.14 12.52
C LEU A 155 -30.79 12.20 11.16
N PRO A 156 -30.76 13.35 10.46
CA PRO A 156 -29.90 13.52 9.28
C PRO A 156 -28.43 13.16 9.54
N LEU A 157 -27.83 13.64 10.63
CA LEU A 157 -26.44 13.30 10.99
C LEU A 157 -26.24 11.81 11.23
N ARG A 158 -27.21 11.16 11.89
CA ARG A 158 -27.21 9.71 12.08
C ARG A 158 -27.26 8.96 10.75
N ASN A 159 -28.08 9.40 9.81
CA ASN A 159 -28.23 8.77 8.50
C ASN A 159 -26.96 8.95 7.65
N GLU A 160 -26.40 10.16 7.64
CA GLU A 160 -25.15 10.47 6.95
C GLU A 160 -24.00 9.60 7.48
N LEU A 161 -23.84 9.49 8.81
CA LEU A 161 -22.83 8.62 9.40
C LEU A 161 -22.98 7.16 8.96
N ILE A 162 -24.21 6.65 8.89
CA ILE A 162 -24.47 5.28 8.42
C ILE A 162 -24.10 5.13 6.96
N GLU A 163 -24.51 6.08 6.12
CA GLU A 163 -24.25 6.06 4.68
C GLU A 163 -22.75 6.08 4.38
N LYS A 164 -22.00 7.02 4.98
CA LYS A 164 -20.54 7.11 4.80
C LYS A 164 -19.82 5.87 5.31
N ASN A 165 -20.19 5.37 6.50
CA ASN A 165 -19.62 4.13 7.04
C ASN A 165 -19.96 2.89 6.18
N THR A 166 -21.15 2.85 5.58
CA THR A 166 -21.57 1.76 4.70
C THR A 166 -20.81 1.80 3.39
N SER A 167 -20.72 2.98 2.77
CA SER A 167 -19.98 3.20 1.52
C SER A 167 -18.51 2.80 1.67
N GLN A 168 -17.84 3.22 2.74
CA GLN A 168 -16.47 2.81 3.04
C GLN A 168 -16.32 1.28 3.15
N LYS A 169 -17.25 0.61 3.83
CA LYS A 169 -17.21 -0.86 4.01
C LYS A 169 -17.51 -1.61 2.71
N ILE A 170 -18.45 -1.13 1.92
CA ILE A 170 -18.76 -1.69 0.60
C ILE A 170 -17.52 -1.61 -0.28
N PHE A 171 -16.89 -0.43 -0.35
CA PHE A 171 -15.68 -0.22 -1.14
C PHE A 171 -14.55 -1.17 -0.72
N ARG A 172 -14.28 -1.29 0.59
CA ARG A 172 -13.27 -2.24 1.11
C ARG A 172 -13.56 -3.69 0.71
N LYS A 173 -14.83 -4.09 0.66
CA LYS A 173 -15.23 -5.43 0.23
C LYS A 173 -15.16 -5.62 -1.28
N GLN A 174 -15.31 -4.55 -2.06
CA GLN A 174 -15.22 -4.58 -3.53
C GLN A 174 -13.78 -4.50 -4.02
N ARG A 175 -12.84 -3.94 -3.25
CA ARG A 175 -11.43 -3.79 -3.65
C ARG A 175 -10.80 -5.08 -4.18
N PRO A 176 -10.92 -6.26 -3.54
CA PRO A 176 -10.36 -7.49 -4.09
C PRO A 176 -10.88 -7.82 -5.49
N LYS A 177 -12.16 -7.53 -5.76
CA LYS A 177 -12.76 -7.73 -7.08
C LYS A 177 -12.22 -6.75 -8.11
N LEU A 178 -12.09 -5.47 -7.75
CA LEU A 178 -11.44 -4.47 -8.61
C LEU A 178 -10.00 -4.85 -8.95
N THR A 179 -9.25 -5.36 -7.96
CA THR A 179 -7.89 -5.86 -8.16
C THR A 179 -7.87 -7.06 -9.11
N GLU A 180 -8.77 -8.03 -8.93
CA GLU A 180 -8.90 -9.20 -9.80
C GLU A 180 -9.19 -8.78 -11.25
N ASP A 181 -10.16 -7.89 -11.46
CA ASP A 181 -10.56 -7.44 -12.80
C ASP A 181 -9.44 -6.66 -13.49
N ARG A 182 -8.71 -5.82 -12.74
CA ARG A 182 -7.50 -5.16 -13.24
C ARG A 182 -6.43 -6.16 -13.66
N ILE A 183 -6.14 -7.18 -12.83
CA ILE A 183 -5.15 -8.20 -13.16
C ILE A 183 -5.56 -8.96 -14.42
N LYS A 184 -6.85 -9.25 -14.63
CA LYS A 184 -7.33 -9.91 -15.85
C LYS A 184 -7.05 -9.07 -17.10
N ILE A 185 -7.33 -7.77 -17.06
CA ILE A 185 -7.08 -6.85 -18.17
C ILE A 185 -5.58 -6.84 -18.53
N LEU A 186 -4.71 -6.64 -17.51
CA LEU A 186 -3.27 -6.61 -17.70
C LEU A 186 -2.72 -7.95 -18.21
N ASN A 187 -3.20 -9.06 -17.66
CA ASN A 187 -2.81 -10.40 -18.09
C ASN A 187 -3.26 -10.69 -19.53
N SER A 188 -4.39 -10.14 -19.97
CA SER A 188 -4.86 -10.26 -21.35
C SER A 188 -3.84 -9.63 -22.31
N CYS A 189 -3.44 -8.38 -22.06
CA CYS A 189 -2.40 -7.69 -22.83
C CYS A 189 -1.08 -8.47 -22.81
N TYR A 190 -0.65 -8.94 -21.64
CA TYR A 190 0.60 -9.69 -21.51
C TYR A 190 0.60 -11.01 -22.28
N LYS A 191 -0.54 -11.71 -22.37
CA LYS A 191 -0.64 -12.96 -23.15
C LYS A 191 -0.34 -12.72 -24.62
N TYR A 192 -0.94 -11.71 -25.24
CA TYR A 192 -0.63 -11.32 -26.62
C TYR A 192 0.85 -10.96 -26.79
N LEU A 193 1.36 -10.11 -25.90
CA LEU A 193 2.77 -9.73 -25.89
C LEU A 193 3.68 -10.97 -25.83
N SER A 194 3.44 -11.88 -24.89
CA SER A 194 4.25 -13.10 -24.70
C SER A 194 4.23 -14.02 -25.92
N GLN A 195 3.10 -14.12 -26.62
CA GLN A 195 2.96 -14.92 -27.83
C GLN A 195 3.78 -14.34 -28.98
N ILE A 196 3.71 -13.01 -29.20
CA ILE A 196 4.50 -12.33 -30.24
C ILE A 196 5.99 -12.44 -29.93
N LEU A 197 6.40 -12.26 -28.68
CA LEU A 197 7.81 -12.37 -28.29
C LEU A 197 8.36 -13.77 -28.56
N ALA A 198 7.61 -14.81 -28.17
CA ALA A 198 7.97 -16.20 -28.42
C ALA A 198 8.06 -16.50 -29.92
N ALA A 199 7.08 -16.06 -30.71
CA ALA A 199 7.11 -16.20 -32.16
C ALA A 199 8.29 -15.46 -32.79
N GLY A 200 8.60 -14.24 -32.34
CA GLY A 200 9.74 -13.45 -32.82
C GLY A 200 11.09 -14.14 -32.59
N GLN A 201 11.22 -14.96 -31.54
CA GLN A 201 12.43 -15.77 -31.34
C GLN A 201 12.61 -16.86 -32.41
N LEU A 202 11.51 -17.39 -32.93
CA LEU A 202 11.48 -18.51 -33.88
C LEU A 202 11.44 -18.05 -35.34
N VAL A 203 10.80 -16.93 -35.62
CA VAL A 203 10.70 -16.32 -36.97
C VAL A 203 12.04 -15.78 -37.46
N PHE A 204 12.90 -15.33 -36.54
CA PHE A 204 14.21 -14.75 -36.84
C PHE A 204 15.37 -15.60 -36.30
N PRO A 205 15.51 -16.88 -36.68
CA PRO A 205 16.45 -17.81 -36.04
C PRO A 205 17.92 -17.46 -36.32
N THR A 206 18.20 -16.77 -37.44
CA THR A 206 19.54 -16.38 -37.87
C THR A 206 19.79 -14.87 -37.83
N GLU A 207 18.77 -14.07 -37.54
CA GLU A 207 18.85 -12.61 -37.53
C GLU A 207 18.94 -12.08 -36.10
N TYR A 208 20.15 -12.09 -35.54
CA TYR A 208 20.40 -11.71 -34.14
C TYR A 208 19.76 -10.37 -33.75
N ALA A 209 19.92 -9.34 -34.59
CA ALA A 209 19.39 -8.01 -34.29
C ALA A 209 17.86 -8.00 -34.23
N LYS A 210 17.19 -8.66 -35.19
CA LYS A 210 15.73 -8.79 -35.23
C LYS A 210 15.21 -9.59 -34.04
N GLN A 211 15.84 -10.72 -33.73
CA GLN A 211 15.48 -11.53 -32.56
C GLN A 211 15.53 -10.71 -31.25
N LYS A 212 16.52 -9.81 -31.10
CA LYS A 212 16.65 -8.94 -29.93
C LYS A 212 15.61 -7.83 -29.83
N GLN A 213 14.93 -7.48 -30.93
CA GLN A 213 13.79 -6.57 -30.89
C GLN A 213 12.57 -7.20 -30.18
N TYR A 214 12.45 -8.54 -30.23
CA TYR A 214 11.34 -9.30 -29.65
C TYR A 214 11.69 -9.91 -28.29
N VAL A 215 12.21 -9.11 -27.36
CA VAL A 215 12.52 -9.53 -25.98
C VAL A 215 11.83 -8.62 -24.98
N TYR A 216 11.08 -9.20 -24.04
CA TYR A 216 10.60 -8.49 -22.88
C TYR A 216 11.68 -8.47 -21.80
N LYS A 217 12.25 -7.28 -21.57
CA LYS A 217 13.06 -7.02 -20.40
C LYS A 217 12.18 -6.25 -19.42
N PRO A 218 11.61 -6.93 -18.39
CA PRO A 218 10.97 -6.17 -17.34
C PRO A 218 12.03 -5.21 -16.79
N VAL A 219 11.74 -3.91 -16.78
CA VAL A 219 12.48 -3.02 -15.90
C VAL A 219 12.23 -3.62 -14.52
N SER A 220 13.26 -4.20 -13.91
CA SER A 220 13.14 -4.61 -12.52
C SER A 220 12.56 -3.41 -11.79
N ARG A 221 11.57 -3.62 -10.92
CA ARG A 221 11.38 -2.65 -9.84
C ARG A 221 12.80 -2.38 -9.37
N LYS A 222 13.27 -1.13 -9.42
CA LYS A 222 14.33 -0.77 -8.48
C LYS A 222 13.79 -1.31 -7.16
N LYS A 223 14.43 -2.34 -6.63
CA LYS A 223 14.31 -2.60 -5.19
C LYS A 223 14.54 -1.22 -4.59
N GLU A 224 13.64 -0.75 -3.74
CA GLU A 224 13.99 0.39 -2.92
C GLU A 224 15.23 -0.06 -2.18
N THR A 225 16.37 0.38 -2.69
CA THR A 225 17.67 0.06 -2.13
C THR A 225 18.06 1.32 -1.39
N GLU A 226 18.18 1.19 -0.08
CA GLU A 226 18.84 2.21 0.72
C GLU A 226 20.32 1.85 0.79
N ASP A 227 21.15 2.77 0.32
CA ASP A 227 22.60 2.63 0.26
C ASP A 227 23.23 3.53 1.33
N TYR A 228 24.13 2.97 2.13
CA TYR A 228 24.94 3.69 3.11
C TYR A 228 26.41 3.40 2.87
N SER A 229 27.27 4.41 2.96
CA SER A 229 28.72 4.22 2.89
C SER A 229 29.42 5.31 3.69
N ASP A 230 30.42 4.94 4.47
CA ASP A 230 31.22 5.90 5.23
C ASP A 230 32.61 5.32 5.57
N THR A 231 33.44 6.15 6.18
CA THR A 231 34.68 5.70 6.85
C THR A 231 34.50 5.68 8.37
N LEU A 232 35.35 4.91 9.04
CA LEU A 232 35.23 4.68 10.48
C LEU A 232 36.62 4.67 11.14
N SER A 233 36.81 5.55 12.12
CA SER A 233 38.06 5.66 12.88
C SER A 233 38.48 4.30 13.50
N PRO A 234 39.79 4.08 13.71
CA PRO A 234 40.27 2.83 14.30
C PRO A 234 39.59 2.50 15.63
N GLY A 235 39.18 1.24 15.81
CA GLY A 235 38.54 0.73 17.03
C GLY A 235 37.17 1.31 17.38
N SER A 236 36.55 2.11 16.51
CA SER A 236 35.28 2.78 16.79
C SER A 236 34.06 1.99 16.31
N SER A 237 32.89 2.30 16.89
CA SER A 237 31.59 1.71 16.54
C SER A 237 30.55 2.82 16.43
N VAL A 238 29.71 2.75 15.40
CA VAL A 238 28.65 3.74 15.12
C VAL A 238 27.36 3.07 14.66
N MET A 239 26.24 3.77 14.87
CA MET A 239 24.96 3.41 14.25
C MET A 239 24.90 4.03 12.85
N ILE A 240 24.63 3.20 11.85
CA ILE A 240 24.46 3.61 10.45
C ILE A 240 23.09 4.26 10.27
N ALA A 241 22.03 3.55 10.66
CA ALA A 241 20.64 3.95 10.43
C ALA A 241 19.66 3.24 11.38
N THR A 242 18.46 3.81 11.50
CA THR A 242 17.29 3.12 12.06
C THR A 242 16.36 2.71 10.92
N VAL A 243 16.00 1.44 10.85
CA VAL A 243 15.21 0.84 9.76
C VAL A 243 14.01 0.08 10.31
N ALA A 244 12.92 0.04 9.54
CA ALA A 244 11.77 -0.78 9.89
C ALA A 244 12.13 -2.26 9.79
N TYR A 245 11.77 -3.07 10.80
CA TYR A 245 12.07 -4.49 10.79
C TYR A 245 11.14 -5.25 9.81
N THR A 246 11.75 -5.84 8.80
CA THR A 246 11.10 -6.72 7.82
C THR A 246 11.94 -8.01 7.72
N PRO A 247 11.44 -9.16 8.19
CA PRO A 247 12.28 -10.35 8.43
C PRO A 247 13.01 -10.85 7.17
N GLU A 248 12.38 -10.72 6.00
CA GLU A 248 12.90 -11.19 4.71
C GLU A 248 13.78 -10.18 3.97
N SER A 249 13.92 -8.94 4.47
CA SER A 249 14.73 -7.93 3.81
C SER A 249 16.21 -8.30 3.86
N LEU A 250 16.88 -8.13 2.72
CA LEU A 250 18.27 -8.52 2.54
C LEU A 250 19.18 -7.32 2.82
N LEU A 251 20.16 -7.52 3.69
CA LEU A 251 21.22 -6.60 4.01
C LEU A 251 22.51 -7.12 3.37
N VAL A 252 23.11 -6.32 2.49
CA VAL A 252 24.40 -6.63 1.87
C VAL A 252 25.44 -5.70 2.48
N PHE A 253 26.35 -6.27 3.27
CA PHE A 253 27.44 -5.52 3.89
C PHE A 253 28.72 -5.69 3.07
N TYR A 254 29.44 -4.60 2.89
CA TYR A 254 30.72 -4.54 2.21
C TYR A 254 31.77 -3.97 3.16
N ASN A 255 32.89 -4.67 3.29
CA ASN A 255 34.10 -4.09 3.84
C ASN A 255 34.96 -3.56 2.69
N THR A 256 34.87 -2.25 2.42
CA THR A 256 35.62 -1.57 1.37
C THR A 256 37.00 -1.09 1.83
N GLY A 257 37.30 -1.21 3.13
CA GLY A 257 38.56 -0.84 3.75
C GLY A 257 39.61 -1.96 3.77
N LEU A 258 40.78 -1.64 4.34
CA LEU A 258 41.92 -2.56 4.49
C LEU A 258 41.96 -3.28 5.85
N GLY A 259 41.19 -2.79 6.83
CA GLY A 259 41.02 -3.40 8.16
C GLY A 259 39.84 -4.37 8.20
N THR A 260 39.62 -5.01 9.36
CA THR A 260 38.46 -5.90 9.58
C THR A 260 37.28 -5.07 10.09
N MET A 261 36.08 -5.32 9.54
CA MET A 261 34.86 -4.61 9.90
C MET A 261 33.81 -5.60 10.41
N SER A 262 33.05 -5.23 11.43
CA SER A 262 31.92 -6.02 11.94
C SER A 262 30.62 -5.25 11.80
N PHE A 263 29.53 -5.95 11.45
CA PHE A 263 28.20 -5.37 11.26
C PHE A 263 27.17 -6.13 12.10
N CYS A 264 26.14 -5.44 12.59
CA CYS A 264 25.00 -6.10 13.22
C CYS A 264 23.69 -5.33 13.03
N LEU A 265 22.59 -6.01 13.32
CA LEU A 265 21.26 -5.42 13.52
C LEU A 265 20.94 -5.53 15.02
N ALA A 266 20.76 -4.40 15.68
CA ALA A 266 20.51 -4.30 17.12
C ALA A 266 19.05 -3.92 17.41
N LEU A 267 18.59 -4.23 18.62
CA LEU A 267 17.29 -3.78 19.12
C LEU A 267 17.35 -2.29 19.47
N GLU A 268 16.19 -1.64 19.48
CA GLU A 268 16.11 -0.23 19.83
C GLU A 268 16.68 0.04 21.24
N GLY A 269 17.68 0.93 21.31
CA GLY A 269 18.32 1.31 22.57
C GLY A 269 19.44 0.37 23.03
N THR A 270 19.83 -0.61 22.21
CA THR A 270 20.98 -1.49 22.48
C THR A 270 22.11 -1.26 21.48
N THR A 271 23.35 -1.46 21.90
CA THR A 271 24.53 -1.44 20.99
C THR A 271 25.12 -2.83 20.76
N GLU A 272 24.42 -3.85 21.26
CA GLU A 272 24.79 -5.26 21.15
C GLU A 272 23.87 -5.98 20.17
N GLY A 273 24.42 -6.93 19.42
CA GLY A 273 23.71 -7.74 18.44
C GLY A 273 24.59 -8.89 17.95
N ASN A 274 24.05 -9.74 17.09
CA ASN A 274 24.83 -10.82 16.47
C ASN A 274 25.76 -10.23 15.40
N TRP A 275 27.00 -9.94 15.80
CA TRP A 275 28.00 -9.36 14.93
C TRP A 275 28.47 -10.34 13.84
N VAL A 276 28.51 -9.85 12.61
CA VAL A 276 29.07 -10.52 11.46
C VAL A 276 30.33 -9.78 11.05
N THR A 277 31.47 -10.46 11.16
CA THR A 277 32.79 -9.90 10.87
C THR A 277 33.22 -10.20 9.45
N LEU A 278 33.71 -9.18 8.74
CA LEU A 278 34.18 -9.23 7.36
C LEU A 278 35.66 -8.84 7.28
N PRO A 279 36.53 -9.69 6.70
CA PRO A 279 37.89 -9.28 6.35
C PRO A 279 37.87 -8.24 5.22
N SER A 280 39.00 -7.59 4.99
CA SER A 280 39.15 -6.57 3.94
C SER A 280 38.69 -7.07 2.57
N GLY A 281 37.92 -6.24 1.87
CA GLY A 281 37.41 -6.52 0.52
C GLY A 281 36.30 -7.58 0.45
N ALA A 282 35.83 -8.10 1.59
CA ALA A 282 34.77 -9.10 1.62
C ALA A 282 33.37 -8.46 1.64
N GLU A 283 32.42 -9.22 1.11
CA GLU A 283 30.99 -8.92 1.16
C GLU A 283 30.23 -10.06 1.84
N ILE A 284 29.09 -9.75 2.45
CA ILE A 284 28.13 -10.78 2.90
C ILE A 284 26.70 -10.28 2.78
N THR A 285 25.81 -11.21 2.45
CA THR A 285 24.37 -10.97 2.48
C THR A 285 23.74 -11.74 3.64
N LYS A 286 22.87 -11.05 4.40
CA LYS A 286 22.05 -11.63 5.46
C LYS A 286 20.63 -11.10 5.38
N THR A 287 19.66 -11.90 5.80
CA THR A 287 18.32 -11.36 6.08
C THR A 287 18.30 -10.69 7.46
N MET A 288 17.38 -9.75 7.69
CA MET A 288 17.20 -9.15 9.02
C MET A 288 16.96 -10.20 10.10
N ALA A 289 16.14 -11.22 9.81
CA ALA A 289 15.88 -12.33 10.72
C ALA A 289 17.12 -13.17 11.05
N GLN A 290 18.06 -13.32 10.10
CA GLN A 290 19.33 -14.02 10.33
C GLN A 290 20.30 -13.23 11.20
N LEU A 291 20.18 -11.91 11.27
CA LEU A 291 20.99 -11.07 12.14
C LEU A 291 20.35 -10.97 13.51
N GLN A 292 19.14 -10.43 13.60
CA GLN A 292 18.45 -10.23 14.86
C GLN A 292 16.95 -10.03 14.63
N GLU A 293 16.14 -10.95 15.13
CA GLU A 293 14.68 -10.82 15.07
C GLU A 293 14.22 -9.58 15.85
N GLY A 294 13.41 -8.74 15.21
CA GLY A 294 12.89 -7.48 15.77
C GLY A 294 13.90 -6.34 15.84
N GLY A 295 15.13 -6.53 15.34
CA GLY A 295 16.15 -5.48 15.33
C GLY A 295 15.83 -4.36 14.35
N THR A 296 16.10 -3.12 14.76
CA THR A 296 15.78 -1.90 13.98
C THR A 296 16.98 -0.97 13.83
N GLN A 297 18.10 -1.23 14.50
CA GLN A 297 19.28 -0.37 14.49
C GLN A 297 20.44 -1.05 13.78
N LEU A 298 20.86 -0.52 12.63
CA LEU A 298 22.02 -1.03 11.90
C LEU A 298 23.29 -0.42 12.48
N MET A 299 24.25 -1.28 12.81
CA MET A 299 25.52 -0.87 13.42
C MET A 299 26.71 -1.41 12.66
N VAL A 300 27.80 -0.68 12.74
CA VAL A 300 29.10 -1.05 12.19
C VAL A 300 30.20 -0.72 13.20
N ARG A 301 31.20 -1.60 13.26
CA ARG A 301 32.39 -1.45 14.09
C ARG A 301 33.64 -1.71 13.24
N ASN A 302 34.64 -0.88 13.42
CA ASN A 302 35.99 -1.12 12.90
C ASN A 302 36.77 -1.91 13.95
N ASP A 303 37.10 -3.16 13.64
CA ASP A 303 37.85 -4.05 14.54
C ASP A 303 39.38 -3.81 14.44
N ASP A 304 39.83 -3.06 13.44
CA ASP A 304 41.23 -2.64 13.30
C ASP A 304 41.51 -1.42 14.21
N LEU A 305 42.52 -1.54 15.08
CA LEU A 305 42.87 -0.51 16.07
C LEU A 305 43.86 0.52 15.54
N ASP A 306 44.48 0.26 14.39
CA ASP A 306 45.58 1.06 13.86
C ASP A 306 45.22 1.77 12.54
N ARG A 307 44.11 1.38 11.88
CA ARG A 307 43.74 1.86 10.55
C ARG A 307 42.30 2.30 10.46
N GLU A 308 42.07 3.34 9.66
CA GLU A 308 40.72 3.77 9.28
C GLU A 308 40.05 2.68 8.43
N GLY A 309 38.83 2.33 8.80
CA GLY A 309 37.98 1.39 8.09
C GLY A 309 37.07 2.11 7.09
N SER A 310 36.56 1.38 6.11
CA SER A 310 35.53 1.87 5.20
C SER A 310 34.52 0.76 4.93
N TYR A 311 33.26 1.14 4.83
CA TYR A 311 32.18 0.20 4.55
C TYR A 311 31.18 0.75 3.53
N ALA A 312 30.45 -0.18 2.92
CA ALA A 312 29.18 0.10 2.27
C ALA A 312 28.11 -0.90 2.75
N LEU A 313 26.84 -0.50 2.72
CA LEU A 313 25.69 -1.30 3.08
C LEU A 313 24.55 -1.02 2.11
N GLU A 314 23.97 -2.07 1.56
CA GLU A 314 22.76 -2.00 0.76
C GLU A 314 21.62 -2.74 1.48
N ILE A 315 20.44 -2.12 1.54
CA ILE A 315 19.22 -2.73 2.09
C ILE A 315 18.25 -2.97 0.97
N HIS A 316 17.81 -4.21 0.77
CA HIS A 316 16.76 -4.55 -0.18
C HIS A 316 15.48 -4.92 0.57
N PHE A 317 14.47 -4.06 0.46
CA PHE A 317 13.13 -4.31 1.00
C PHE A 317 12.33 -5.31 0.15
#